data_AF-A0A414BM67-F1
#
_entry.id   AF-A0A414BM67-F1
#
_cell.length_a   1.000
_cell.length_b   1.000
_cell.length_c   1.000
_cell.angle_alpha   90.00
_cell.angle_beta   90.00
_cell.angle_gamma   90.00
#
_symmetry.space_group_name_H-M   'P 1'
#
loop_
_entity.id
_entity.type
_entity.pdbx_description
1 polymer ?
#
loop_
_entity_poly.entity_id
_entity_poly.type
_entity_poly.pdbx_seq_one_letter_code
_entity_poly.pdbx_strand_id
1 'polypeptide(L)'
;MKAIRFVFCLFAALMLTTLNGLAAEEEDFKTFLQKFTSSASFQYSRIKFPLKSPITLLKDDGETEQTFPFTREKWALLDEETLKEGRTTEEEGGTYISHFTVNEPAHKEFEAGYDESEPSLRVVFELTDGKWYVTDCYNDWYNFDLPINELEETIQAVQEENKAFEELHP
;
A
#
# COMPACT_ATOMS: atom_id res chain seq x y z
N MET A 1 -51.87 5.62 34.51
CA MET A 1 -50.64 4.82 34.33
C MET A 1 -50.58 4.08 32.98
N LYS A 2 -50.89 4.75 31.85
CA LYS A 2 -50.71 4.17 30.49
C LYS A 2 -49.93 5.10 29.55
N ALA A 3 -49.98 6.42 29.77
CA ALA A 3 -49.19 7.39 29.00
C ALA A 3 -47.67 7.32 29.30
N ILE A 4 -47.27 7.03 30.54
CA ILE A 4 -45.86 6.97 30.95
C ILE A 4 -45.10 5.82 30.26
N ARG A 5 -45.78 4.71 29.94
CA ARG A 5 -45.16 3.57 29.22
C ARG A 5 -44.86 3.88 27.75
N PHE A 6 -45.65 4.75 27.10
CA PHE A 6 -45.43 5.12 25.70
C PHE A 6 -44.25 6.08 25.51
N VAL A 7 -44.02 6.98 26.47
CA VAL A 7 -42.89 7.93 26.43
C VAL A 7 -41.54 7.20 26.59
N PHE A 8 -41.48 6.18 27.44
CA PHE A 8 -40.27 5.37 27.61
C PHE A 8 -39.91 4.53 26.35
N CYS A 9 -40.91 4.06 25.59
CA CYS A 9 -40.65 3.34 24.34
C CYS A 9 -40.17 4.27 23.22
N LEU A 10 -40.67 5.51 23.15
CA LEU A 10 -40.21 6.52 22.21
C LEU A 10 -38.77 6.98 22.50
N PHE A 11 -38.41 7.14 23.78
CA PHE A 11 -37.03 7.46 24.17
C PHE A 11 -36.05 6.29 23.91
N ALA A 12 -36.47 5.04 24.15
CA ALA A 12 -35.64 3.88 23.84
C ALA A 12 -35.42 3.71 22.32
N ALA A 13 -36.45 3.97 21.50
CA ALA A 13 -36.32 3.94 20.04
C ALA A 13 -35.43 5.08 19.50
N LEU A 14 -35.50 6.27 20.09
CA LEU A 14 -34.68 7.42 19.71
C LEU A 14 -33.19 7.21 20.07
N MET A 15 -32.91 6.56 21.20
CA MET A 15 -31.54 6.21 21.61
C MET A 15 -30.95 5.05 20.77
N LEU A 16 -31.77 4.14 20.24
CA LEU A 16 -31.32 3.11 19.30
C LEU A 16 -30.91 3.71 17.95
N THR A 17 -31.61 4.75 17.49
CA THR A 17 -31.26 5.43 16.23
C THR A 17 -29.98 6.26 16.32
N THR A 18 -29.59 6.74 17.51
CA THR A 18 -28.34 7.51 17.70
C THR A 18 -27.10 6.63 17.86
N LEU A 19 -27.26 5.33 18.14
CA LEU A 19 -26.13 4.39 18.28
C LEU A 19 -25.73 3.72 16.95
N ASN A 20 -26.61 3.74 15.94
CA ASN A 20 -26.30 3.25 14.60
C ASN A 20 -25.56 4.29 13.71
N GLY A 21 -25.29 5.48 14.24
CA GLY A 21 -24.74 6.62 13.49
C GLY A 21 -23.28 6.96 13.76
N LEU A 22 -22.53 6.07 14.40
CA LEU A 22 -21.08 6.21 14.64
C LEU A 22 -20.31 5.00 14.11
N ALA A 23 -20.75 4.45 12.97
CA ALA A 23 -19.78 3.79 12.12
C ALA A 23 -18.78 4.89 11.73
N ALA A 24 -17.51 4.75 12.14
CA ALA A 24 -16.47 5.64 11.65
C ALA A 24 -16.56 5.65 10.13
N GLU A 25 -16.69 6.83 9.53
CA GLU A 25 -16.75 6.96 8.08
C GLU A 25 -15.53 6.27 7.48
N GLU A 26 -15.76 5.26 6.64
CA GLU A 26 -14.68 4.54 5.96
C GLU A 26 -13.90 5.54 5.11
N GLU A 27 -12.58 5.51 5.22
CA GLU A 27 -11.73 6.39 4.45
C GLU A 27 -11.88 6.14 2.95
N ASP A 28 -12.18 7.19 2.19
CA ASP A 28 -12.22 7.12 0.74
C ASP A 28 -10.83 6.78 0.17
N PHE A 29 -10.75 5.76 -0.69
CA PHE A 29 -9.48 5.24 -1.20
C PHE A 29 -8.72 6.29 -2.02
N LYS A 30 -9.42 7.11 -2.82
CA LYS A 30 -8.76 8.14 -3.64
C LYS A 30 -8.13 9.21 -2.76
N THR A 31 -8.83 9.65 -1.73
CA THR A 31 -8.34 10.61 -0.74
C THR A 31 -7.17 10.04 0.05
N PHE A 32 -7.24 8.75 0.42
CA PHE A 32 -6.12 8.03 1.02
C PHE A 32 -4.91 8.04 0.10
N LEU A 33 -5.06 7.61 -1.17
CA LEU A 33 -3.97 7.46 -2.12
C LEU A 33 -3.28 8.80 -2.38
N GLN A 34 -4.05 9.89 -2.55
CA GLN A 34 -3.51 11.23 -2.71
C GLN A 34 -2.62 11.64 -1.52
N LYS A 35 -3.03 11.35 -0.28
CA LYS A 35 -2.22 11.64 0.91
C LYS A 35 -1.02 10.70 1.02
N PHE A 36 -1.22 9.43 0.68
CA PHE A 36 -0.19 8.39 0.69
C PHE A 36 0.98 8.78 -0.20
N THR A 37 0.71 9.31 -1.39
CA THR A 37 1.73 9.68 -2.38
C THR A 37 2.28 11.11 -2.24
N SER A 38 1.78 11.91 -1.29
CA SER A 38 2.19 13.32 -1.12
C SER A 38 2.81 13.66 0.23
N SER A 39 2.88 12.70 1.16
CA SER A 39 3.51 12.88 2.47
C SER A 39 4.19 11.59 2.93
N ALA A 40 5.52 11.62 3.06
CA ALA A 40 6.31 10.48 3.49
C ALA A 40 5.92 10.02 4.90
N SER A 41 5.72 10.95 5.84
CA SER A 41 5.30 10.62 7.20
C SER A 41 3.93 9.94 7.23
N PHE A 42 2.99 10.41 6.40
CA PHE A 42 1.69 9.74 6.24
C PHE A 42 1.85 8.37 5.60
N GLN A 43 2.64 8.25 4.53
CA GLN A 43 2.91 6.99 3.85
C GLN A 43 3.40 5.92 4.83
N TYR A 44 4.46 6.21 5.59
CA TYR A 44 4.98 5.30 6.61
C TYR A 44 3.95 4.93 7.69
N SER A 45 3.06 5.87 8.07
CA SER A 45 2.01 5.59 9.06
C SER A 45 0.94 4.61 8.57
N ARG A 46 0.84 4.42 7.25
CA ARG A 46 -0.17 3.61 6.57
C ARG A 46 0.40 2.32 5.99
N ILE A 47 1.60 1.91 6.38
CA ILE A 47 2.16 0.62 6.01
C ILE A 47 2.22 -0.28 7.24
N LYS A 48 1.76 -1.51 7.11
CA LYS A 48 1.88 -2.53 8.17
C LYS A 48 3.23 -3.24 8.01
N PHE A 49 4.24 -2.79 8.75
CA PHE A 49 5.53 -3.48 8.81
C PHE A 49 5.58 -4.55 9.91
N PRO A 50 6.34 -5.66 9.70
CA PRO A 50 6.88 -6.07 8.40
C PRO A 50 5.74 -6.42 7.42
N LEU A 51 5.99 -6.26 6.13
CA LEU A 51 5.02 -6.65 5.11
C LEU A 51 4.78 -8.16 5.14
N LYS A 52 3.64 -8.61 4.59
CA LYS A 52 3.27 -10.03 4.57
C LYS A 52 4.29 -10.89 3.81
N SER A 53 4.76 -10.41 2.65
CA SER A 53 5.79 -11.07 1.87
C SER A 53 7.18 -10.57 2.30
N PRO A 54 8.12 -11.48 2.64
CA PRO A 54 9.52 -11.11 2.82
C PRO A 54 10.17 -10.80 1.47
N ILE A 55 11.35 -10.18 1.51
CA ILE A 55 12.25 -10.13 0.36
C ILE A 55 12.89 -11.51 0.21
N THR A 56 12.89 -12.07 -0.99
CA THR A 56 13.50 -13.38 -1.31
C THR A 56 14.57 -13.19 -2.37
N LEU A 57 15.81 -13.54 -2.05
CA LEU A 57 16.96 -13.44 -2.95
C LEU A 57 17.61 -14.82 -3.13
N LEU A 58 18.34 -14.99 -4.24
CA LEU A 58 19.13 -16.20 -4.48
C LEU A 58 20.53 -16.08 -3.88
N LYS A 59 21.03 -17.17 -3.31
CA LYS A 59 22.44 -17.30 -2.96
C LYS A 59 23.30 -17.44 -4.22
N ASP A 60 24.62 -17.34 -4.04
CA ASP A 60 25.62 -17.47 -5.12
C ASP A 60 25.54 -18.79 -5.91
N ASP A 61 24.84 -19.81 -5.41
CA ASP A 61 24.60 -21.06 -6.13
C ASP A 61 23.47 -20.96 -7.18
N GLY A 62 22.72 -19.86 -7.20
CA GLY A 62 21.63 -19.59 -8.15
C GLY A 62 20.37 -20.42 -7.95
N GLU A 63 20.32 -21.26 -6.90
CA GLU A 63 19.21 -22.18 -6.64
C GLU A 63 18.64 -22.02 -5.22
N THR A 64 19.48 -21.72 -4.24
CA THR A 64 19.06 -21.63 -2.84
C THR A 64 18.51 -20.24 -2.53
N GLU A 65 17.25 -20.19 -2.15
CA GLU A 65 16.60 -18.97 -1.67
C GLU A 65 17.06 -18.58 -0.25
N GLN A 66 17.14 -17.27 0.00
CA GLN A 66 17.30 -16.69 1.32
C GLN A 66 16.29 -15.53 1.49
N THR A 67 15.60 -15.53 2.62
CA THR A 67 14.56 -14.55 2.92
C THR A 67 15.02 -13.51 3.93
N PHE A 68 14.56 -12.27 3.74
CA PHE A 68 14.83 -11.13 4.60
C PHE A 68 13.51 -10.43 4.95
N PRO A 69 13.29 -10.04 6.21
CA PRO A 69 12.09 -9.29 6.57
C PRO A 69 11.98 -7.97 5.80
N PHE A 70 10.83 -7.74 5.16
CA PHE A 70 10.53 -6.48 4.49
C PHE A 70 10.01 -5.48 5.53
N THR A 71 10.95 -4.72 6.09
CA THR A 71 10.77 -3.77 7.18
C THR A 71 10.84 -2.33 6.67
N ARG A 72 10.56 -1.36 7.55
CA ARG A 72 10.46 0.07 7.19
C ARG A 72 11.73 0.60 6.52
N GLU A 73 12.89 0.19 6.97
CA GLU A 73 14.18 0.64 6.45
C GLU A 73 14.47 0.19 5.01
N LYS A 74 13.69 -0.77 4.49
CA LYS A 74 13.76 -1.28 3.11
C LYS A 74 12.60 -0.77 2.23
N TRP A 75 11.77 0.13 2.73
CA TRP A 75 10.64 0.64 1.96
C TRP A 75 11.07 1.78 1.04
N ALA A 76 10.87 1.64 -0.27
CA ALA A 76 10.98 2.72 -1.23
C ALA A 76 9.67 3.55 -1.23
N LEU A 77 9.76 4.85 -0.98
CA LEU A 77 8.61 5.75 -0.98
C LEU A 77 8.01 5.86 -2.38
N LEU A 78 6.69 5.75 -2.46
CA LEU A 78 5.95 5.76 -3.73
C LEU A 78 5.30 7.12 -3.96
N ASP A 79 5.49 7.69 -5.14
CA ASP A 79 4.92 8.98 -5.52
C ASP A 79 3.60 8.84 -6.30
N GLU A 80 3.03 9.96 -6.72
CA GLU A 80 1.76 9.97 -7.46
C GLU A 80 1.88 9.30 -8.82
N GLU A 81 2.99 9.51 -9.54
CA GLU A 81 3.17 8.97 -10.88
C GLU A 81 3.34 7.44 -10.84
N THR A 82 4.02 6.92 -9.81
CA THR A 82 4.20 5.49 -9.56
C THR A 82 2.87 4.75 -9.39
N LEU A 83 1.90 5.35 -8.69
CA LEU A 83 0.60 4.73 -8.36
C LEU A 83 -0.56 5.22 -9.23
N LYS A 84 -0.25 5.82 -10.37
CA LYS A 84 -1.24 6.31 -11.35
C LYS A 84 -1.54 5.25 -12.38
N GLU A 85 -2.81 4.98 -12.63
CA GLU A 85 -3.22 4.06 -13.69
C GLU A 85 -2.91 4.63 -15.08
N GLY A 86 -2.32 3.83 -15.95
CA GLY A 86 -1.84 4.29 -17.25
C GLY A 86 -1.36 3.17 -18.16
N ARG A 87 -1.17 3.55 -19.43
CA ARG A 87 -0.51 2.73 -20.45
C ARG A 87 0.34 3.65 -21.31
N THR A 88 1.63 3.37 -21.38
CA THR A 88 2.60 4.13 -22.17
C THR A 88 3.35 3.18 -23.09
N THR A 89 3.42 3.51 -24.38
CA THR A 89 4.23 2.76 -25.36
C THR A 89 5.49 3.54 -25.65
N GLU A 90 6.64 2.93 -25.41
CA GLU A 90 7.95 3.49 -25.67
C GLU A 90 8.30 3.43 -27.17
N GLU A 91 9.24 4.28 -27.60
CA GLU A 91 9.69 4.32 -29.00
C GLU A 91 10.29 2.98 -29.47
N GLU A 92 10.89 2.22 -28.54
CA GLU A 92 11.45 0.89 -28.79
C GLU A 92 10.39 -0.23 -28.81
N GLY A 93 9.12 0.10 -28.59
CA GLY A 93 7.97 -0.81 -28.71
C GLY A 93 7.49 -1.44 -27.40
N GLY A 94 8.26 -1.31 -26.30
CA GLY A 94 7.83 -1.76 -24.98
C GLY A 94 6.59 -1.01 -24.50
N THR A 95 5.60 -1.73 -23.95
CA THR A 95 4.43 -1.08 -23.34
C THR A 95 4.49 -1.22 -21.83
N TYR A 96 4.59 -0.10 -21.13
CA TYR A 96 4.46 -0.01 -19.69
C TYR A 96 3.00 0.17 -19.31
N ILE A 97 2.51 -0.63 -18.36
CA ILE A 97 1.14 -0.63 -17.87
C ILE A 97 1.17 -0.47 -16.35
N SER A 98 0.28 0.35 -15.82
CA SER A 98 0.02 0.50 -14.40
C SER A 98 -1.48 0.49 -14.16
N HIS A 99 -2.00 -0.38 -13.29
CA HIS A 99 -3.44 -0.52 -13.08
C HIS A 99 -3.77 -1.26 -11.78
N PHE A 100 -5.01 -1.14 -11.31
CA PHE A 100 -5.53 -2.03 -10.28
C PHE A 100 -5.94 -3.37 -10.89
N THR A 101 -5.25 -4.44 -10.51
CA THR A 101 -5.63 -5.84 -10.85
C THR A 101 -6.79 -6.32 -9.98
N VAL A 102 -6.87 -5.81 -8.74
CA VAL A 102 -8.00 -6.02 -7.83
C VAL A 102 -8.51 -4.67 -7.34
N ASN A 103 -9.82 -4.46 -7.41
CA ASN A 103 -10.46 -3.19 -7.05
C ASN A 103 -11.76 -3.40 -6.24
N GLU A 104 -11.66 -4.08 -5.11
CA GLU A 104 -12.80 -4.36 -4.22
C GLU A 104 -12.99 -3.26 -3.16
N PRO A 105 -14.14 -3.18 -2.48
CA PRO A 105 -14.42 -2.12 -1.51
C PRO A 105 -13.43 -2.04 -0.33
N ALA A 106 -12.87 -3.16 0.10
CA ALA A 106 -11.95 -3.24 1.25
C ALA A 106 -10.59 -3.88 0.94
N HIS A 107 -10.34 -4.23 -0.33
CA HIS A 107 -9.13 -4.89 -0.78
C HIS A 107 -8.80 -4.43 -2.21
N LYS A 108 -7.58 -3.93 -2.42
CA LYS A 108 -7.13 -3.48 -3.74
C LYS A 108 -5.69 -3.92 -3.97
N GLU A 109 -5.39 -4.27 -5.21
CA GLU A 109 -4.04 -4.66 -5.64
C GLU A 109 -3.71 -3.84 -6.87
N PHE A 110 -2.58 -3.13 -6.80
CA PHE A 110 -2.04 -2.33 -7.89
C PHE A 110 -0.81 -3.03 -8.44
N GLU A 111 -0.69 -3.12 -9.75
CA GLU A 111 0.49 -3.62 -10.44
C GLU A 111 0.98 -2.62 -11.48
N ALA A 112 2.30 -2.52 -11.61
CA ALA A 112 2.94 -1.78 -12.68
C ALA A 112 4.15 -2.56 -13.24
N GLY A 113 4.37 -2.46 -14.54
CA GLY A 113 5.45 -3.17 -15.25
C GLY A 113 5.25 -3.16 -16.76
N TYR A 114 6.16 -3.78 -17.49
CA TYR A 114 6.02 -3.98 -18.93
C TYR A 114 5.05 -5.15 -19.24
N ASP A 115 4.18 -4.97 -20.24
CA ASP A 115 3.11 -5.92 -20.64
C ASP A 115 3.65 -7.34 -20.94
N GLU A 116 4.89 -7.45 -21.42
CA GLU A 116 5.55 -8.71 -21.77
C GLU A 116 6.55 -9.18 -20.70
N SER A 117 6.44 -8.70 -19.47
CA SER A 117 7.36 -9.01 -18.35
C SER A 117 6.59 -9.23 -17.05
N GLU A 118 7.29 -9.77 -16.04
CA GLU A 118 6.77 -9.76 -14.67
C GLU A 118 6.60 -8.31 -14.19
N PRO A 119 5.62 -8.02 -13.30
CA PRO A 119 5.42 -6.67 -12.80
C PRO A 119 6.63 -6.22 -11.99
N SER A 120 7.08 -4.98 -12.20
CA SER A 120 8.16 -4.37 -11.44
C SER A 120 7.72 -3.85 -10.07
N LEU A 121 6.41 -3.66 -9.91
CA LEU A 121 5.77 -3.21 -8.67
C LEU A 121 4.44 -3.94 -8.49
N ARG A 122 4.19 -4.42 -7.27
CA ARG A 122 2.85 -4.80 -6.80
C ARG A 122 2.61 -4.22 -5.42
N VAL A 123 1.47 -3.59 -5.18
CA VAL A 123 1.11 -3.01 -3.87
C VAL A 123 -0.28 -3.49 -3.45
N VAL A 124 -0.39 -4.02 -2.24
CA VAL A 124 -1.65 -4.54 -1.68
C VAL A 124 -2.19 -3.60 -0.61
N PHE A 125 -3.39 -3.08 -0.83
CA PHE A 125 -4.12 -2.18 0.05
C PHE A 125 -5.30 -2.89 0.72
N GLU A 126 -5.39 -2.82 2.05
CA GLU A 126 -6.51 -3.35 2.82
C GLU A 126 -7.15 -2.26 3.67
N LEU A 127 -8.49 -2.22 3.69
CA LEU A 127 -9.27 -1.36 4.56
C LEU A 127 -9.50 -2.07 5.90
N THR A 128 -8.91 -1.56 6.98
CA THR A 128 -9.04 -2.12 8.33
C THR A 128 -9.49 -1.04 9.30
N ASP A 129 -10.55 -1.31 10.07
CA ASP A 129 -11.13 -0.35 11.04
C ASP A 129 -11.42 1.04 10.43
N GLY A 130 -11.91 1.05 9.19
CA GLY A 130 -12.24 2.26 8.44
C GLY A 130 -11.05 3.05 7.88
N LYS A 131 -9.83 2.49 7.91
CA LYS A 131 -8.61 3.13 7.36
C LYS A 131 -7.87 2.22 6.40
N TRP A 132 -7.38 2.79 5.30
CA TRP A 132 -6.56 2.04 4.34
C TRP A 132 -5.12 1.90 4.83
N TYR A 133 -4.56 0.72 4.56
CA TYR A 133 -3.17 0.39 4.81
C TYR A 133 -2.58 -0.41 3.66
N VAL A 134 -1.30 -0.17 3.35
CA VAL A 134 -0.49 -1.12 2.59
C VAL A 134 -0.11 -2.26 3.52
N THR A 135 -0.39 -3.49 3.09
CA THR A 135 -0.10 -4.71 3.87
C THR A 135 0.90 -5.63 3.19
N ASP A 136 1.11 -5.45 1.88
CA ASP A 136 2.09 -6.21 1.13
C ASP A 136 2.64 -5.42 -0.06
N CYS A 137 3.85 -5.77 -0.49
CA CYS A 137 4.51 -5.14 -1.63
C CYS A 137 5.53 -6.09 -2.28
N TYR A 138 5.59 -6.04 -3.61
CA TYR A 138 6.74 -6.45 -4.39
C TYR A 138 7.32 -5.21 -5.08
N ASN A 139 8.64 -5.07 -5.11
CA ASN A 139 9.32 -3.96 -5.77
C ASN A 139 10.66 -4.45 -6.32
N ASP A 140 10.94 -4.14 -7.58
CA ASP A 140 12.15 -4.56 -8.31
C ASP A 140 13.46 -4.09 -7.70
N TRP A 141 13.45 -3.13 -6.77
CA TRP A 141 14.61 -2.84 -5.91
C TRP A 141 15.20 -4.11 -5.28
N TYR A 142 14.37 -5.11 -4.98
CA TYR A 142 14.78 -6.36 -4.35
C TYR A 142 14.35 -7.60 -5.15
N ASN A 143 14.46 -7.53 -6.48
CA ASN A 143 14.16 -8.67 -7.36
C ASN A 143 15.13 -9.84 -7.14
N PHE A 144 14.82 -10.99 -7.75
CA PHE A 144 15.62 -12.22 -7.62
C PHE A 144 17.04 -12.13 -8.18
N ASP A 145 17.30 -11.18 -9.09
CA ASP A 145 18.61 -10.97 -9.69
C ASP A 145 19.56 -10.19 -8.76
N LEU A 146 19.04 -9.56 -7.69
CA LEU A 146 19.85 -8.85 -6.70
C LEU A 146 20.74 -9.82 -5.91
N PRO A 147 22.08 -9.70 -6.02
CA PRO A 147 22.98 -10.50 -5.21
C PRO A 147 22.84 -10.18 -3.72
N ILE A 148 22.85 -11.21 -2.86
CA ILE A 148 22.67 -11.03 -1.41
C ILE A 148 23.74 -10.11 -0.79
N ASN A 149 24.96 -10.13 -1.31
CA ASN A 149 26.05 -9.27 -0.84
C ASN A 149 25.87 -7.79 -1.22
N GLU A 150 24.98 -7.47 -2.17
CA GLU A 150 24.65 -6.11 -2.60
C GLU A 150 23.41 -5.56 -1.88
N LEU A 151 22.63 -6.39 -1.20
CA LEU A 151 21.38 -5.99 -0.52
C LEU A 151 21.55 -4.77 0.40
N GLU A 152 22.63 -4.70 1.18
CA GLU A 152 22.87 -3.57 2.08
C GLU A 152 23.12 -2.26 1.32
N GLU A 153 23.84 -2.32 0.19
CA GLU A 153 24.09 -1.16 -0.68
C GLU A 153 22.79 -0.71 -1.35
N THR A 154 21.98 -1.65 -1.83
CA THR A 154 20.66 -1.37 -2.39
C THR A 154 19.73 -0.71 -1.37
N ILE A 155 19.72 -1.17 -0.11
CA ILE A 155 18.95 -0.54 0.97
C ILE A 155 19.43 0.90 1.21
N GLN A 156 20.74 1.16 1.13
CA GLN A 156 21.27 2.52 1.26
C GLN A 156 20.82 3.42 0.11
N ALA A 157 20.85 2.93 -1.14
CA ALA A 157 20.36 3.65 -2.30
C ALA A 157 18.87 4.03 -2.16
N VAL A 158 18.03 3.07 -1.75
CA VAL A 158 16.61 3.33 -1.45
C VAL A 158 16.44 4.41 -0.38
N GLN A 159 17.25 4.37 0.67
CA GLN A 159 17.21 5.40 1.73
C GLN A 159 17.67 6.78 1.26
N GLU A 160 18.59 6.84 0.30
CA GLU A 160 19.02 8.09 -0.32
C GLU A 160 17.92 8.70 -1.18
N GLU A 161 17.25 7.89 -2.00
CA GLU A 161 16.08 8.34 -2.77
C GLU A 161 14.93 8.79 -1.86
N ASN A 162 14.68 8.07 -0.77
CA ASN A 162 13.67 8.44 0.21
C ASN A 162 13.94 9.81 0.84
N LYS A 163 15.20 10.15 1.14
CA LYS A 163 15.54 11.48 1.68
C LYS A 163 15.17 12.58 0.70
N ALA A 164 15.46 12.40 -0.59
CA ALA A 164 15.09 13.35 -1.62
C ALA A 164 13.56 13.51 -1.72
N PHE A 165 12.82 12.41 -1.61
CA PHE A 165 11.36 12.46 -1.57
C PHE A 165 10.84 13.18 -0.31
N GLU A 166 11.35 12.85 0.87
CA GLU A 166 10.96 13.45 2.17
C GLU A 166 11.17 14.98 2.19
N GLU A 167 12.22 15.49 1.53
CA GLU A 167 12.47 16.92 1.41
C GLU A 167 11.38 17.66 0.62
N LEU A 168 10.78 16.99 -0.37
CA LEU A 168 9.71 17.53 -1.22
C LEU A 168 8.31 17.24 -0.64
N HIS A 169 8.18 16.16 0.14
CA HIS A 169 6.94 15.56 0.60
C HIS A 169 7.01 15.13 2.08
N PRO A 170 7.08 16.08 3.04
CA PRO A 170 7.22 15.76 4.46
C PRO A 170 6.03 14.97 5.07
#